data_AF-A0A375YBM9-F1
#
_entry.id   AF-A0A375YBM9-F1
#
_cell.length_a   1.000
_cell.length_b   1.000
_cell.length_c   1.000
_cell.angle_alpha   90.00
_cell.angle_beta   90.00
_cell.angle_gamma   90.00
#
_symmetry.space_group_name_H-M   'P 1'
#
loop_
_entity.id
_entity.type
_entity.pdbx_description
1 polymer ?
#
loop_
_entity_poly.entity_id
_entity_poly.type
_entity_poly.pdbx_seq_one_letter_code
_entity_poly.pdbx_strand_id
1 'polypeptide(L)'
;MDGNSSGRQIVGWQFFDFSLPGEMPRHEAVQELRQRILTVANDRGDFVGGFRIDRREAYTEGWDRWTAGYLPGPPRIGRFQRHMTEVRASSR
;
A
#
# COMPACT_ATOMS: atom_id res chain seq x y z
N MET A 1 29.01 25.71 6.75
CA MET A 1 28.07 24.66 7.17
C MET A 1 26.71 25.12 6.69
N ASP A 2 26.13 24.50 5.67
CA ASP A 2 24.70 24.58 5.35
C ASP A 2 24.35 23.34 4.53
N GLY A 3 23.78 22.34 5.21
CA GLY A 3 23.38 21.06 4.63
C GLY A 3 22.08 21.21 3.85
N ASN A 4 22.21 21.36 2.54
CA ASN A 4 21.15 21.38 1.56
C ASN A 4 20.41 20.03 1.49
N SER A 5 19.16 20.08 1.02
CA SER A 5 18.31 18.99 0.52
C SER A 5 17.37 18.33 1.53
N SER A 6 16.19 18.93 1.70
CA SER A 6 14.95 18.17 1.95
C SER A 6 14.72 17.22 0.78
N GLY A 7 15.34 16.04 0.84
CA GLY A 7 15.14 14.96 -0.11
C GLY A 7 13.72 14.43 0.04
N ARG A 8 12.76 15.03 -0.65
CA ARG A 8 11.45 14.43 -0.83
C ARG A 8 11.63 13.24 -1.77
N GLN A 9 11.97 12.09 -1.20
CA GLN A 9 12.04 10.83 -1.94
C GLN A 9 10.68 10.60 -2.57
N ILE A 10 10.59 10.75 -3.90
CA ILE A 10 9.40 10.40 -4.66
C ILE A 10 9.40 8.87 -4.71
N VAL A 11 8.73 8.26 -3.73
CA VAL A 11 8.59 6.80 -3.62
C VAL A 11 7.79 6.31 -4.81
N GLY A 12 8.45 5.57 -5.71
CA GLY A 12 7.80 4.91 -6.84
C GLY A 12 6.96 3.71 -6.40
N TRP A 13 6.21 3.15 -7.36
CA TRP A 13 5.43 1.93 -7.14
C TRP A 13 6.29 0.78 -6.61
N GLN A 14 5.79 0.07 -5.59
CA GLN A 14 6.37 -1.13 -5.01
C GLN A 14 5.54 -2.34 -5.44
N PHE A 15 6.14 -3.30 -6.14
CA PHE A 15 5.45 -4.48 -6.67
C PHE A 15 5.91 -5.78 -5.98
N PHE A 16 4.98 -6.73 -5.93
CA PHE A 16 5.12 -8.02 -5.27
C PHE A 16 4.40 -9.09 -6.08
N ASP A 17 4.92 -10.30 -5.99
CA ASP A 17 4.31 -11.48 -6.59
C ASP A 17 3.52 -12.27 -5.56
N PHE A 18 2.31 -12.66 -5.94
CA PHE A 18 1.43 -13.49 -5.15
C PHE A 18 0.94 -14.66 -5.98
N SER A 19 0.97 -15.86 -5.41
CA SER A 19 0.33 -17.03 -6.00
C SER A 19 -1.08 -17.16 -5.44
N LEU A 20 -2.05 -17.27 -6.35
CA LEU A 20 -3.47 -17.50 -6.04
C LEU A 20 -3.99 -18.67 -6.90
N PRO A 21 -5.02 -19.41 -6.45
CA PRO A 21 -5.65 -20.43 -7.28
C PRO A 21 -6.13 -19.84 -8.61
N GLY A 22 -5.81 -20.48 -9.73
CA GLY A 22 -6.14 -19.99 -11.08
C GLY A 22 -7.64 -20.04 -11.40
N GLU A 23 -8.37 -20.93 -10.71
CA GLU A 23 -9.84 -21.01 -10.79
C GLU A 23 -10.55 -19.95 -9.94
N MET A 24 -9.81 -19.20 -9.11
CA MET A 24 -10.39 -18.16 -8.27
C MET A 24 -11.05 -17.07 -9.14
N PRO A 25 -12.31 -16.69 -8.86
CA PRO A 25 -12.97 -15.60 -9.55
C PRO A 25 -12.14 -14.32 -9.47
N ARG A 26 -12.00 -13.62 -10.61
CA ARG A 26 -11.14 -12.43 -10.70
C ARG A 26 -11.45 -11.37 -9.63
N HIS A 27 -12.71 -11.17 -9.27
CA HIS A 27 -13.09 -10.17 -8.28
C HIS A 27 -12.63 -10.55 -6.86
N GLU A 28 -12.66 -11.84 -6.51
CA GLU A 28 -12.11 -12.35 -5.24
C GLU A 28 -10.60 -12.22 -5.22
N ALA A 29 -9.92 -12.60 -6.31
CA ALA A 29 -8.48 -12.44 -6.44
C ALA A 29 -8.04 -10.97 -6.26
N VAL A 30 -8.79 -10.01 -6.82
CA VAL A 30 -8.51 -8.58 -6.63
C VAL A 30 -8.63 -8.15 -5.16
N GLN A 31 -9.66 -8.63 -4.44
CA GLN A 31 -9.81 -8.31 -3.02
C GLN A 31 -8.68 -8.92 -2.18
N GLU A 32 -8.33 -10.18 -2.45
CA GLU A 32 -7.25 -10.90 -1.79
C GLU A 32 -5.90 -10.19 -2.00
N LEU A 33 -5.56 -9.84 -3.24
CA LEU A 33 -4.35 -9.08 -3.57
C LEU A 33 -4.32 -7.73 -2.85
N ARG A 34 -5.46 -7.05 -2.78
CA ARG A 34 -5.57 -5.77 -2.07
C ARG A 34 -5.31 -5.92 -0.58
N GLN A 35 -5.87 -6.94 0.07
CA GLN A 35 -5.61 -7.22 1.48
C GLN A 35 -4.14 -7.53 1.74
N ARG A 36 -3.54 -8.42 0.95
CA ARG A 36 -2.12 -8.78 1.08
C ARG A 36 -1.20 -7.56 0.91
N ILE A 37 -1.50 -6.68 -0.05
CA ILE A 37 -0.77 -5.43 -0.23
C ILE A 37 -0.92 -4.49 0.97
N LEU A 38 -2.13 -4.36 1.53
CA LEU A 38 -2.34 -3.55 2.73
C LEU A 38 -1.55 -4.10 3.92
N THR A 39 -1.51 -5.43 4.10
CA THR A 39 -0.68 -6.08 5.13
C THR A 39 0.80 -5.77 4.92
N VAL A 40 1.33 -5.97 3.70
CA VAL A 40 2.74 -5.69 3.40
C VAL A 40 3.11 -4.22 3.63
N ALA A 41 2.23 -3.29 3.26
CA ALA A 41 2.45 -1.87 3.50
C ALA A 41 2.43 -1.56 5.00
N ASN A 42 1.45 -2.10 5.74
CA ASN A 42 1.34 -1.94 7.18
C ASN A 42 2.57 -2.47 7.92
N ASP A 43 3.07 -3.66 7.55
CA ASP A 43 4.27 -4.27 8.13
C ASP A 43 5.52 -3.42 7.89
N ARG A 44 5.54 -2.63 6.82
CA ARG A 44 6.61 -1.67 6.49
C ARG A 44 6.42 -0.29 7.11
N GLY A 45 5.28 -0.04 7.78
CA GLY A 45 4.92 1.29 8.29
C GLY A 45 4.51 2.28 7.19
N ASP A 46 4.24 1.78 5.99
CA ASP A 46 3.86 2.57 4.83
C ASP A 46 2.35 2.77 4.76
N PHE A 47 1.94 3.96 4.33
CA PHE A 47 0.55 4.22 3.98
C PHE A 47 0.34 3.95 2.50
N VAL A 48 -0.72 3.22 2.16
CA VAL A 48 -1.06 2.95 0.76
C VAL A 48 -1.76 4.16 0.13
N GLY A 49 -1.07 4.86 -0.77
CA GLY A 49 -1.60 5.97 -1.56
C GLY A 49 -2.32 5.52 -2.83
N GLY A 50 -1.94 4.38 -3.39
CA GLY A 50 -2.55 3.77 -4.57
C GLY A 50 -2.31 2.26 -4.64
N PHE A 51 -3.19 1.53 -5.32
CA PHE A 51 -3.10 0.08 -5.53
C PHE A 51 -3.21 -0.22 -7.03
N ARG A 52 -2.42 -1.17 -7.52
CA ARG A 52 -2.46 -1.62 -8.91
C ARG A 52 -2.13 -3.10 -9.02
N ILE A 53 -2.76 -3.77 -9.98
CA ILE A 53 -2.34 -5.07 -10.49
C ILE A 53 -1.61 -4.81 -11.82
N ASP A 54 -0.39 -5.30 -11.94
CA ASP A 54 0.41 -5.13 -13.15
C ASP A 54 0.27 -6.30 -14.11
N ARG A 55 0.35 -7.52 -13.59
CA ARG A 55 0.38 -8.73 -14.41
C ARG A 55 -0.34 -9.91 -13.75
N ARG A 56 -0.88 -10.78 -14.59
CA ARG A 56 -1.33 -12.14 -14.26
C ARG A 56 -0.68 -13.09 -15.26
N GLU A 57 -0.05 -14.15 -14.78
CA GLU A 57 0.53 -15.21 -15.59
C GLU A 57 0.07 -16.57 -15.05
N ALA A 58 -0.24 -17.50 -15.95
CA ALA A 58 -0.49 -18.88 -15.56
C ALA A 58 0.78 -19.45 -14.93
N TYR A 59 0.63 -20.15 -13.80
CA TYR A 59 1.72 -20.78 -13.08
C TYR A 59 1.50 -22.31 -13.03
N THR A 60 2.15 -23.01 -12.10
CA THR A 60 2.08 -24.47 -12.02
C THR A 60 0.78 -24.94 -11.36
N GLU A 61 0.32 -26.14 -11.72
CA GLU A 61 -0.67 -26.91 -10.93
C GLU A 61 -1.99 -26.17 -10.62
N GLY A 62 -2.52 -25.41 -11.59
CA GLY A 62 -3.78 -24.70 -11.40
C GLY A 62 -3.65 -23.43 -10.55
N TRP A 63 -2.44 -22.91 -10.36
CA TRP A 63 -2.18 -21.61 -9.74
C TRP A 63 -1.89 -20.55 -10.80
N ASP A 64 -2.21 -19.31 -10.48
CA ASP A 64 -1.77 -18.13 -11.22
C ASP A 64 -0.84 -17.28 -10.35
N ARG A 65 0.19 -16.74 -11.00
CA ARG A 65 1.04 -15.71 -10.42
C ARG A 65 0.49 -14.34 -10.77
N TRP A 66 0.29 -13.52 -9.74
CA TRP A 66 -0.18 -12.15 -9.86
C TRP A 66 0.89 -11.19 -9.37
N THR A 67 1.26 -10.22 -10.19
CA THR A 67 2.11 -9.11 -9.78
C THR A 67 1.21 -7.93 -9.42
N ALA A 68 1.19 -7.56 -8.15
CA ALA A 68 0.42 -6.42 -7.64
C ALA A 68 1.30 -5.51 -6.79
N GLY A 69 0.92 -4.24 -6.68
CA GLY A 69 1.75 -3.26 -6.03
C GLY A 69 0.97 -2.11 -5.42
N TYR A 70 1.68 -1.35 -4.59
CA TYR A 70 1.18 -0.11 -4.04
C TYR A 70 2.13 1.05 -4.28
N LEU A 71 1.55 2.25 -4.31
CA LEU A 71 2.28 3.50 -4.24
C LEU A 71 2.30 3.94 -2.78
N PRO A 72 3.47 4.06 -2.13
CA PRO A 72 3.54 4.64 -0.80
C PRO A 72 3.04 6.08 -0.82
N GLY A 73 2.21 6.44 0.15
CA GLY A 73 1.63 7.76 0.30
C GLY A 73 2.04 8.39 1.64
N PRO A 74 1.82 9.71 1.80
CA PRO A 74 2.03 10.35 3.09
C PRO A 74 1.12 9.71 4.15
N PRO A 75 1.52 9.74 5.43
CA PRO A 75 0.66 9.37 6.54
C PRO A 75 -0.69 10.05 6.43
N ARG A 76 -1.72 9.25 6.13
CA ARG A 76 -3.08 9.72 6.23
C ARG A 76 -3.43 9.66 7.70
N ILE A 77 -3.18 10.78 8.38
CA ILE A 77 -3.83 11.09 9.63
C ILE A 77 -5.33 10.92 9.38
N GLY A 78 -5.91 9.81 9.85
CA GLY A 78 -7.36 9.66 9.85
C GLY A 78 -7.98 10.87 10.52
N ARG A 79 -9.20 11.26 10.14
CA ARG A 79 -9.95 12.41 10.71
C ARG A 79 -9.88 12.53 12.25
N PHE A 80 -9.54 11.45 12.95
CA PHE A 80 -9.38 11.36 14.40
C PHE A 80 -8.22 12.18 15.01
N GLN A 81 -7.07 12.42 14.35
CA GLN A 81 -6.03 13.23 15.03
C GLN A 81 -6.24 14.74 14.91
N ARG A 82 -7.11 15.22 13.99
CA ARG A 82 -7.41 16.66 13.90
C ARG A 82 -8.08 17.20 15.17
N HIS A 83 -8.82 16.35 15.89
CA HIS A 83 -9.45 16.74 17.16
C HIS A 83 -8.45 16.82 18.33
N MET A 84 -7.41 15.98 18.38
CA MET A 84 -6.46 16.00 19.49
C MET A 84 -5.46 17.17 19.43
N THR A 85 -5.16 17.69 18.23
CA THR A 85 -4.29 18.87 18.10
C THR A 85 -5.03 20.18 18.44
N GLU A 86 -6.35 20.23 18.25
CA GLU A 86 -7.18 21.41 18.53
C GLU A 86 -7.43 21.59 20.04
N VAL A 87 -7.53 20.48 20.79
CA VAL A 87 -7.72 20.53 22.26
C VAL A 87 -6.48 21.05 22.99
N ARG A 88 -5.27 20.82 22.47
CA ARG A 88 -4.03 21.32 23.10
C ARG A 88 -3.73 22.79 22.80
N ALA A 89 -4.36 23.38 21.78
CA ALA A 89 -4.18 24.79 21.43
C ALA A 89 -5.16 25.73 22.16
N SER A 90 -6.16 25.19 22.86
CA SER A 90 -7.26 25.96 23.45
C SER A 90 -7.21 26.05 24.98
N SER A 91 -6.06 25.82 25.61
CA SER A 91 -5.86 26.08 27.03
C SER A 91 -4.82 27.18 27.21
N ARG A 92 -5.28 28.42 27.06
CA ARG A 92 -4.64 29.61 27.60
C ARG A 92 -5.58 30.25 28.60
#